data_AF-A0A8T2NGJ0-F1
#
_entry.id   AF-A0A8T2NGJ0-F1
#
_cell.length_a   1.000
_cell.length_b   1.000
_cell.length_c   1.000
_cell.angle_alpha   90.00
_cell.angle_beta   90.00
_cell.angle_gamma   90.00
#
_symmetry.space_group_name_H-M   'P 1'
#
loop_
_entity.id
_entity.type
_entity.pdbx_description
1 polymer ?
#
loop_
_entity_poly.entity_id
_entity_poly.type
_entity_poly.pdbx_seq_one_letter_code
_entity_poly.pdbx_strand_id
1 'polypeptide(L)'
;MKRRLLLVSNSTLHGGGYLGHCEKQIQEFFGENVKRILFVPYALHDRDAYAKTARDKLQSLGYAVDSIHETADPVEAVKKAEGIFIGTNVSTISINTTNDMPIVYPPTLAAIGLVPFNINPHYLDPDPSSKHMGETREQRIQQYHEEPNTPSVLVSLGCPTRHRTPTTTALTL
;
A
#
# COMPACT_ATOMS: atom_id res chain seq x y z
N MET A 1 -16.27 -7.70 -14.27
CA MET A 1 -14.94 -8.33 -14.09
C MET A 1 -14.67 -8.44 -12.60
N LYS A 2 -14.27 -9.61 -12.12
CA LYS A 2 -13.91 -9.84 -10.71
C LYS A 2 -12.49 -9.34 -10.46
N ARG A 3 -12.29 -8.41 -9.53
CA ARG A 3 -10.99 -7.86 -9.16
C ARG A 3 -10.49 -8.55 -7.89
N ARG A 4 -9.20 -8.85 -7.83
CA ARG A 4 -8.54 -9.41 -6.64
C ARG A 4 -7.54 -8.38 -6.14
N LEU A 5 -7.63 -7.99 -4.87
CA LEU A 5 -6.70 -7.07 -4.23
C LEU A 5 -6.22 -7.64 -2.90
N LEU A 6 -4.92 -7.54 -2.64
CA LEU A 6 -4.34 -7.74 -1.33
C LEU A 6 -3.82 -6.38 -0.85
N LEU A 7 -4.44 -5.84 0.19
CA LEU A 7 -4.10 -4.54 0.74
C LEU A 7 -3.33 -4.73 2.05
N VAL A 8 -2.12 -4.18 2.08
CA VAL A 8 -1.19 -4.28 3.21
C VAL A 8 -0.91 -2.88 3.74
N SER A 9 -1.09 -2.67 5.05
CA SER A 9 -0.93 -1.35 5.67
C SER A 9 0.52 -0.90 5.76
N ASN A 10 1.44 -1.85 5.96
CA ASN A 10 2.86 -1.57 6.18
C ASN A 10 3.71 -2.68 5.57
N SER A 11 4.86 -2.34 5.00
CA SER A 11 5.77 -3.35 4.45
C SER A 11 6.60 -4.05 5.53
N THR A 12 6.83 -3.42 6.69
CA THR A 12 7.74 -3.97 7.71
C THR A 12 7.17 -3.74 9.12
N LEU A 13 7.11 -4.79 9.94
CA LEU A 13 6.81 -4.67 11.37
C LEU A 13 8.09 -4.57 12.18
N HIS A 14 8.01 -3.96 13.37
CA HIS A 14 9.15 -3.83 14.27
C HIS A 14 9.76 -5.20 14.58
N GLY A 15 11.08 -5.35 14.37
CA GLY A 15 11.81 -6.60 14.54
C GLY A 15 11.62 -7.64 13.43
N GLY A 16 10.87 -7.34 12.36
CA GLY A 16 10.64 -8.23 11.23
C GLY A 16 11.36 -7.80 9.95
N GLY A 17 11.48 -8.73 8.99
CA GLY A 17 11.96 -8.44 7.64
C GLY A 17 10.88 -7.83 6.74
N TYR A 18 11.31 -7.26 5.60
CA TYR A 18 10.42 -6.72 4.56
C TYR A 18 9.38 -7.77 4.14
N LEU A 19 8.10 -7.42 4.19
CA LEU A 19 6.90 -8.23 3.96
C LEU A 19 6.79 -9.51 4.83
N GLY A 20 7.64 -9.70 5.83
CA GLY A 20 7.73 -10.95 6.58
C GLY A 20 6.44 -11.37 7.28
N HIS A 21 5.68 -10.39 7.77
CA HIS A 21 4.42 -10.63 8.48
C HIS A 21 3.23 -10.98 7.56
N CYS A 22 3.39 -10.83 6.24
CA CYS A 22 2.31 -11.03 5.27
C CYS A 22 2.67 -12.05 4.15
N GLU A 23 3.75 -12.81 4.31
CA GLU A 23 4.22 -13.78 3.32
C GLU A 23 3.15 -14.80 2.93
N LYS A 24 2.46 -15.37 3.93
CA LYS A 24 1.41 -16.36 3.71
C LYS A 24 0.27 -15.79 2.87
N GLN A 25 -0.16 -14.56 3.16
CA GLN A 25 -1.23 -13.90 2.43
C GLN A 25 -0.80 -13.56 1.00
N ILE A 26 0.46 -13.18 0.78
CA ILE A 26 1.02 -12.97 -0.55
C ILE A 26 0.99 -14.28 -1.35
N GLN A 27 1.41 -15.39 -0.75
CA GLN A 27 1.41 -16.71 -1.40
C GLN A 27 0.00 -17.22 -1.69
N GLU A 28 -0.93 -17.07 -0.75
CA GLU A 28 -2.35 -17.41 -0.95
C GLU A 28 -3.00 -16.52 -2.02
N PHE A 29 -2.62 -15.25 -2.11
CA PHE A 29 -3.15 -14.30 -3.08
C PHE A 29 -2.63 -14.55 -4.49
N PHE A 30 -1.32 -14.59 -4.71
CA PHE A 30 -0.78 -14.84 -6.04
C PHE A 30 -0.97 -16.29 -6.47
N GLY A 31 -0.94 -17.23 -5.51
CA GLY A 31 -1.10 -18.65 -5.76
C GLY A 31 0.03 -19.20 -6.62
N GLU A 32 -0.20 -20.37 -7.22
CA GLU A 32 0.80 -21.04 -8.05
C GLU A 32 0.76 -20.58 -9.52
N ASN A 33 -0.34 -19.96 -9.95
CA ASN A 33 -0.55 -19.58 -11.35
C ASN A 33 0.16 -18.29 -11.75
N VAL A 34 0.42 -17.39 -10.78
CA VAL A 34 1.22 -16.19 -11.03
C VAL A 34 2.69 -16.58 -10.88
N LYS A 35 3.49 -16.30 -11.91
CA LYS A 35 4.94 -16.56 -11.91
C LYS A 35 5.76 -15.28 -11.92
N ARG A 36 5.23 -14.22 -12.54
CA ARG A 36 5.85 -12.91 -12.67
C ARG A 36 4.94 -11.79 -12.16
N ILE A 37 5.50 -10.97 -11.28
CA ILE A 37 4.85 -9.80 -10.71
C ILE A 37 5.52 -8.55 -11.28
N LEU A 38 4.72 -7.60 -11.75
CA LEU A 38 5.20 -6.27 -12.11
C LEU A 38 5.20 -5.38 -10.87
N PHE A 39 6.36 -4.84 -10.51
CA PHE A 39 6.53 -3.92 -9.40
C PHE A 39 6.54 -2.46 -9.86
N VAL A 40 5.88 -1.58 -9.09
CA VAL A 40 5.82 -0.13 -9.35
C VAL A 40 6.55 0.64 -8.23
N PRO A 41 7.83 1.04 -8.41
CA PRO A 41 8.68 1.54 -7.33
C PRO A 41 8.65 3.05 -7.12
N TYR A 42 7.69 3.77 -7.72
CA TYR A 42 7.70 5.25 -7.72
C TYR A 42 7.42 5.89 -6.36
N ALA A 43 7.07 5.11 -5.34
CA ALA A 43 6.86 5.60 -3.98
C ALA A 43 8.16 6.04 -3.28
N LEU A 44 9.32 5.53 -3.73
CA LEU A 44 10.63 5.90 -3.19
C LEU A 44 11.52 6.54 -4.25
N HIS A 45 12.44 7.41 -3.80
CA HIS A 45 13.37 8.11 -4.67
C HIS A 45 14.38 7.14 -5.32
N ASP A 46 15.02 6.28 -4.52
CA ASP A 46 15.93 5.23 -5.01
C ASP A 46 15.12 4.01 -5.49
N ARG A 47 14.74 4.07 -6.76
CA ARG A 47 13.88 3.07 -7.40
C ARG A 47 14.59 1.74 -7.61
N ASP A 48 15.89 1.76 -7.86
CA ASP A 48 16.69 0.55 -8.10
C ASP A 48 16.87 -0.23 -6.80
N ALA A 49 17.24 0.44 -5.72
CA ALA A 49 17.32 -0.20 -4.41
C ALA A 49 15.95 -0.74 -3.97
N TYR A 50 14.88 0.02 -4.19
CA TYR A 50 13.54 -0.42 -3.82
C TYR A 50 13.08 -1.64 -4.63
N ALA A 51 13.30 -1.61 -5.95
CA ALA A 51 13.02 -2.74 -6.82
C ALA A 51 13.83 -3.97 -6.44
N LYS A 52 15.11 -3.81 -6.07
CA LYS A 52 15.94 -4.90 -5.56
C LYS A 52 15.36 -5.51 -4.29
N THR A 53 14.97 -4.71 -3.29
CA THR A 53 14.36 -5.22 -2.05
C THR A 53 13.06 -6.00 -2.32
N ALA A 54 12.18 -5.45 -3.17
CA ALA A 54 10.94 -6.14 -3.53
C ALA A 54 11.19 -7.44 -4.30
N ARG A 55 12.15 -7.42 -5.24
CA ARG A 55 12.57 -8.57 -6.05
C ARG A 55 13.14 -9.67 -5.18
N ASP A 56 14.12 -9.37 -4.33
CA ASP A 56 14.76 -10.34 -3.42
C ASP A 56 13.68 -11.01 -2.54
N LYS A 57 12.72 -10.23 -2.03
CA LYS A 57 11.66 -10.75 -1.17
C LYS A 57 10.65 -11.62 -1.90
N LEU A 58 10.11 -11.17 -3.02
CA LEU A 58 9.10 -11.94 -3.76
C LEU A 58 9.70 -13.18 -4.43
N GLN A 59 10.98 -13.12 -4.84
CA GLN A 59 11.72 -14.29 -5.32
C GLN A 59 11.88 -15.35 -4.23
N SER A 60 12.13 -14.96 -2.99
CA SER A 60 12.18 -15.91 -1.87
C SER A 60 10.84 -16.62 -1.62
N LEU A 61 9.73 -16.08 -2.14
CA LEU A 61 8.39 -16.66 -2.07
C LEU A 61 8.00 -17.44 -3.34
N GLY A 62 8.86 -17.48 -4.36
CA GLY A 62 8.64 -18.21 -5.61
C GLY A 62 8.15 -17.36 -6.79
N TYR A 63 8.16 -16.03 -6.68
CA TYR A 63 7.69 -15.12 -7.74
C TYR A 63 8.85 -14.33 -8.36
N ALA A 64 8.98 -14.38 -9.68
CA ALA A 64 9.87 -13.46 -10.39
C ALA A 64 9.29 -12.04 -10.39
N VAL A 65 10.16 -11.03 -10.39
CA VAL A 65 9.74 -9.62 -10.36
C VAL A 65 10.43 -8.83 -11.46
N ASP A 66 9.61 -8.22 -12.30
CA ASP A 66 10.02 -7.18 -13.24
C ASP A 66 9.64 -5.83 -12.64
N SER A 67 10.50 -4.82 -12.76
CA SER A 67 10.20 -3.48 -12.25
C SER A 67 9.84 -2.54 -13.40
N ILE A 68 8.73 -1.83 -13.29
CA ILE A 68 8.18 -1.03 -14.41
C ILE A 68 9.15 0.08 -14.88
N HIS A 69 9.99 0.61 -14.00
CA HIS A 69 10.95 1.67 -14.33
C HIS A 69 12.17 1.17 -15.13
N GLU A 70 12.39 -0.14 -15.19
CA GLU A 70 13.43 -0.79 -15.99
C GLU A 70 12.91 -1.18 -17.40
N THR A 71 11.61 -1.03 -17.65
CA THR A 71 10.98 -1.45 -18.91
C THR A 71 11.06 -0.36 -19.97
N ALA A 72 11.22 -0.77 -21.24
CA ALA A 72 11.18 0.15 -22.37
C ALA A 72 9.77 0.65 -22.70
N ASP A 73 8.75 -0.19 -22.42
CA ASP A 73 7.34 0.13 -22.62
C ASP A 73 6.53 -0.24 -21.36
N PRO A 74 6.26 0.75 -20.47
CA PRO A 74 5.54 0.49 -19.22
C PRO A 74 4.06 0.14 -19.45
N VAL A 75 3.46 0.58 -20.57
CA VAL A 75 2.06 0.28 -20.89
C VAL A 75 1.91 -1.18 -21.27
N GLU A 76 2.80 -1.69 -22.12
CA GLU A 76 2.83 -3.11 -22.47
C GLU A 76 3.20 -3.99 -21.26
N ALA A 77 4.10 -3.52 -20.38
CA ALA A 77 4.41 -4.23 -19.14
C ALA A 77 3.17 -4.42 -18.27
N VAL A 78 2.35 -3.38 -18.08
CA VAL A 78 1.09 -3.47 -17.32
C VAL A 78 0.10 -4.42 -17.98
N LYS A 79 -0.05 -4.38 -19.31
CA LYS A 79 -0.98 -5.29 -20.03
C LYS A 79 -0.59 -6.76 -19.90
N LYS A 80 0.70 -7.06 -19.81
CA LYS A 80 1.23 -8.44 -19.74
C LYS A 80 1.41 -8.95 -18.30
N ALA A 81 1.23 -8.08 -17.30
CA ALA A 81 1.45 -8.45 -15.91
C ALA A 81 0.44 -9.51 -15.44
N GLU A 82 0.93 -10.60 -14.84
CA GLU A 82 0.08 -11.62 -14.20
C GLU A 82 -0.39 -11.17 -12.81
N GLY A 83 0.40 -10.29 -12.18
CA GLY A 83 0.09 -9.59 -10.94
C GLY A 83 0.85 -8.27 -10.86
N ILE A 84 0.31 -7.31 -10.14
CA ILE A 84 0.94 -5.99 -9.93
C ILE A 84 1.14 -5.78 -8.43
N PHE A 85 2.33 -5.35 -8.04
CA PHE A 85 2.66 -4.94 -6.68
C PHE A 85 2.94 -3.44 -6.63
N ILE A 86 2.10 -2.69 -5.91
CA ILE A 86 2.10 -1.24 -5.81
C ILE A 86 1.55 -0.80 -4.45
N GLY A 87 1.85 0.43 -4.02
CA GLY A 87 1.41 0.97 -2.73
C GLY A 87 -0.11 1.09 -2.58
N THR A 88 -0.60 0.82 -1.37
CA THR A 88 -2.03 0.78 -1.01
C THR A 88 -2.78 2.08 -1.32
N ASN A 89 -2.23 3.25 -1.00
CA ASN A 89 -2.88 4.54 -1.29
C ASN A 89 -3.13 4.78 -2.78
N VAL A 90 -2.32 4.23 -3.68
CA VAL A 90 -2.50 4.43 -5.13
C VAL A 90 -3.63 3.55 -5.69
N SER A 91 -4.04 2.51 -4.95
CA SER A 91 -5.15 1.62 -5.35
C SER A 91 -6.54 2.19 -5.05
N THR A 92 -6.65 3.27 -4.27
CA THR A 92 -7.92 3.89 -3.83
C THR A 92 -8.42 4.94 -4.82
N ILE A 93 -9.52 5.64 -4.50
CA ILE A 93 -10.04 6.74 -5.32
C ILE A 93 -9.05 7.92 -5.38
N SER A 94 -8.39 8.22 -4.27
CA SER A 94 -7.39 9.29 -4.20
C SER A 94 -6.35 9.04 -3.10
N ILE A 95 -5.23 9.76 -3.17
CA ILE A 95 -4.17 9.70 -2.15
C ILE A 95 -4.37 10.70 -1.00
N ASN A 96 -5.54 11.34 -0.89
CA ASN A 96 -5.82 12.40 0.09
C ASN A 96 -5.59 11.96 1.55
N THR A 97 -5.67 10.67 1.83
CA THR A 97 -5.50 10.09 3.17
C THR A 97 -4.11 9.52 3.41
N THR A 98 -3.11 9.87 2.58
CA THR A 98 -1.70 9.55 2.87
C THR A 98 -1.19 10.32 4.08
N ASN A 99 -0.20 9.76 4.76
CA ASN A 99 0.53 10.43 5.84
C ASN A 99 1.84 11.07 5.37
N ASP A 100 2.15 10.90 4.09
CA ASP A 100 3.40 11.39 3.51
C ASP A 100 3.40 12.91 3.43
N MET A 101 4.59 13.49 3.56
CA MET A 101 4.76 14.90 3.25
C MET A 101 4.68 15.13 1.73
N PRO A 102 4.04 16.21 1.27
CA PRO A 102 3.93 16.53 -0.15
C PRO A 102 5.24 17.12 -0.70
N ILE A 103 6.31 16.30 -0.74
CA ILE A 103 7.64 16.72 -1.22
C ILE A 103 7.66 17.07 -2.72
N VAL A 104 6.72 16.49 -3.48
CA VAL A 104 6.48 16.77 -4.90
C VAL A 104 4.97 16.86 -5.09
N TYR A 105 4.52 17.89 -5.81
CA TYR A 105 3.10 18.05 -6.12
C TYR A 105 2.73 17.18 -7.34
N PRO A 106 1.82 16.20 -7.20
CA PRO A 106 1.33 15.43 -8.34
C PRO A 106 0.36 16.28 -9.17
N PRO A 107 0.20 16.03 -10.48
CA PRO A 107 -0.78 16.74 -11.31
C PRO A 107 -2.23 16.59 -10.83
N THR A 108 -2.52 15.56 -10.03
CA THR A 108 -3.80 15.31 -9.38
C THR A 108 -3.61 14.44 -8.13
N LEU A 109 -4.53 14.54 -7.17
CA LEU A 109 -4.62 13.61 -6.04
C LEU A 109 -5.47 12.37 -6.36
N ALA A 110 -6.18 12.36 -7.48
CA ALA A 110 -6.91 11.18 -7.95
C ALA A 110 -5.94 10.01 -8.19
N ALA A 111 -6.37 8.81 -7.78
CA ALA A 111 -5.61 7.58 -7.89
C ALA A 111 -6.33 6.57 -8.80
N ILE A 112 -5.95 5.29 -8.78
CA ILE A 112 -6.39 4.31 -9.79
C ILE A 112 -7.87 3.91 -9.62
N GLY A 113 -8.45 4.07 -8.43
CA GLY A 113 -9.87 3.78 -8.17
C GLY A 113 -10.23 2.30 -8.25
N LEU A 114 -9.34 1.41 -7.77
CA LEU A 114 -9.62 -0.03 -7.73
C LEU A 114 -10.65 -0.37 -6.63
N VAL A 115 -10.64 0.38 -5.52
CA VAL A 115 -11.64 0.37 -4.45
C VAL A 115 -12.39 1.70 -4.39
N PRO A 116 -13.67 1.74 -3.98
CA PRO A 116 -14.50 2.95 -3.99
C PRO A 116 -14.33 3.83 -2.73
N PHE A 117 -13.27 3.63 -1.96
CA PHE A 117 -13.00 4.32 -0.70
C PHE A 117 -11.51 4.62 -0.59
N ASN A 118 -11.14 5.53 0.32
CA ASN A 118 -9.76 5.84 0.65
C ASN A 118 -9.29 5.00 1.84
N ILE A 119 -7.98 4.85 1.97
CA ILE A 119 -7.36 4.10 3.06
C ILE A 119 -6.38 5.03 3.76
N ASN A 120 -6.43 5.09 5.09
CA ASN A 120 -5.35 5.66 5.87
C ASN A 120 -4.45 4.53 6.39
N PRO A 121 -3.31 4.25 5.75
CA PRO A 121 -2.38 3.23 6.22
C PRO A 121 -1.64 3.71 7.46
N HIS A 122 -0.96 2.80 8.15
CA HIS A 122 -0.20 3.11 9.36
C HIS A 122 -1.02 3.89 10.38
N TYR A 123 -2.31 3.55 10.53
CA TYR A 123 -3.14 4.17 11.56
C TYR A 123 -2.64 3.73 12.92
N LEU A 124 -2.45 4.70 13.82
CA LEU A 124 -2.08 4.49 15.20
C LEU A 124 -3.07 5.25 16.08
N ASP A 125 -3.56 4.58 17.12
CA ASP A 125 -4.40 5.21 18.13
C ASP A 125 -3.59 6.32 18.84
N PRO A 126 -4.24 7.42 19.25
CA PRO A 126 -3.57 8.46 20.01
C PRO A 126 -3.01 7.90 21.32
N ASP A 127 -1.75 8.21 21.64
CA ASP A 127 -1.16 7.89 22.94
C ASP A 127 -1.69 8.87 24.01
N PRO A 128 -2.44 8.38 25.02
CA PRO A 128 -3.00 9.26 26.06
C PRO A 128 -1.93 9.96 26.90
N SER A 129 -0.69 9.46 26.89
CA SER A 129 0.44 10.01 27.64
C SER A 129 1.24 11.04 26.85
N SER A 130 0.95 11.20 25.55
CA SER A 130 1.65 12.13 24.68
C SER A 130 1.42 13.57 25.10
N LYS A 131 2.50 14.37 25.12
CA LYS A 131 2.45 15.83 25.29
C LYS A 131 2.42 16.57 23.96
N HIS A 132 2.36 15.84 22.84
CA HIS A 132 2.31 16.44 21.52
C HIS A 132 0.96 17.13 21.31
N MET A 133 0.99 18.40 20.89
CA MET A 133 -0.20 19.24 20.74
C MET A 133 -0.72 19.31 19.29
N GLY A 134 -0.07 18.63 18.34
CA GLY A 134 -0.55 18.54 16.96
C GLY A 134 -1.75 17.61 16.82
N GLU A 135 -2.41 17.64 15.66
CA GLU A 135 -3.62 16.86 15.43
C GLU A 135 -3.35 15.36 15.45
N THR A 136 -4.24 14.61 16.11
CA THR A 136 -4.26 13.14 16.06
C THR A 136 -4.63 12.66 14.65
N ARG A 137 -4.40 11.37 14.38
CA ARG A 137 -4.81 10.81 13.08
C ARG A 137 -6.31 10.89 12.87
N GLU A 138 -7.09 10.59 13.89
CA GLU A 138 -8.55 10.68 13.88
C GLU A 138 -9.01 12.10 13.53
N GLN A 139 -8.43 13.12 14.17
CA GLN A 139 -8.74 14.51 13.90
C GLN A 139 -8.47 14.90 12.44
N ARG A 140 -7.34 14.45 11.86
CA ARG A 140 -7.03 14.71 10.44
C ARG A 140 -8.01 14.03 9.49
N ILE A 141 -8.45 12.81 9.80
CA ILE A 141 -9.47 12.09 9.01
C ILE A 141 -10.83 12.79 9.14
N GLN A 142 -11.17 13.29 10.32
CA GLN A 142 -12.38 14.07 10.53
C GLN A 142 -12.36 15.38 9.74
N GLN A 143 -11.25 16.13 9.77
CA GLN A 143 -11.05 17.34 8.95
C GLN A 143 -11.20 17.03 7.46
N TYR A 144 -10.64 15.91 6.98
CA TYR A 144 -10.87 15.47 5.61
C TYR A 144 -12.35 15.28 5.29
N HIS A 145 -13.14 14.75 6.23
CA HIS A 145 -14.60 14.60 6.05
C HIS A 145 -15.40 15.90 6.18
N GLU A 146 -14.80 17.01 6.61
CA GLU A 146 -15.41 18.34 6.56
C GLU A 146 -15.40 18.90 5.12
N GLU A 147 -14.48 18.42 4.27
CA GLU A 147 -14.44 18.78 2.86
C GLU A 147 -15.62 18.15 2.08
N PRO A 148 -16.25 18.89 1.14
CA PRO A 148 -17.37 18.38 0.37
C PRO A 148 -17.03 17.13 -0.46
N ASN A 149 -17.96 16.17 -0.50
CA ASN A 149 -17.92 14.99 -1.37
C ASN A 149 -16.71 14.07 -1.16
N THR A 150 -16.18 13.98 0.07
CA THR A 150 -15.06 13.09 0.36
C THR A 150 -15.46 11.62 0.47
N PRO A 151 -14.76 10.70 -0.23
CA PRO A 151 -14.96 9.26 -0.06
C PRO A 151 -14.74 8.78 1.38
N SER A 152 -15.44 7.72 1.79
CA SER A 152 -15.21 7.04 3.08
C SER A 152 -13.75 6.62 3.25
N VAL A 153 -13.27 6.60 4.50
CA VAL A 153 -11.90 6.19 4.84
C VAL A 153 -11.91 4.90 5.63
N LEU A 154 -11.17 3.89 5.14
CA LEU A 154 -10.84 2.68 5.89
C LEU A 154 -9.50 2.88 6.60
N VAL A 155 -9.48 2.76 7.92
CA VAL A 155 -8.25 2.80 8.72
C VAL A 155 -7.64 1.41 8.80
N SER A 156 -6.33 1.30 8.53
CA SER A 156 -5.62 0.02 8.59
C SER A 156 -4.46 0.09 9.58
N LEU A 157 -4.48 -0.77 10.59
CA LEU A 157 -3.49 -0.78 11.68
C LEU A 157 -2.13 -1.27 11.16
N GLY A 158 -1.11 -0.42 11.29
CA GLY A 158 0.24 -0.69 10.79
C GLY A 158 1.19 -1.40 11.77
N CYS A 159 0.75 -1.65 13.00
CA CYS A 159 1.54 -2.23 14.09
C CYS A 159 0.60 -2.90 15.11
N PRO A 160 1.01 -3.96 15.83
CA PRO A 160 0.22 -4.46 16.95
C PRO A 160 0.18 -3.38 18.04
N THR A 161 -0.97 -2.75 18.27
CA THR A 161 -1.21 -2.04 19.53
C THR A 161 -1.55 -3.08 20.59
N ARG A 162 -1.43 -2.75 21.89
CA ARG A 162 -1.63 -3.68 23.04
C ARG A 162 -2.91 -4.52 22.99
N HIS A 163 -3.86 -4.20 22.11
CA HIS A 163 -5.16 -4.87 21.99
C HIS A 163 -5.56 -5.30 20.57
N ARG A 164 -4.74 -5.12 19.51
CA ARG A 164 -5.14 -5.47 18.13
C ARG A 164 -3.97 -5.96 17.27
N THR A 165 -4.20 -6.97 16.44
CA THR A 165 -3.23 -7.50 15.47
C THR A 165 -3.15 -6.63 14.21
N PRO A 166 -1.98 -6.56 13.52
CA PRO A 166 -1.85 -5.91 12.22
C PRO A 166 -2.87 -6.48 11.23
N THR A 167 -3.50 -5.61 10.46
CA THR A 167 -4.59 -6.03 9.57
C THR A 167 -4.08 -6.14 8.12
N THR A 168 -3.92 -7.36 7.63
CA THR A 168 -3.82 -7.64 6.20
C THR A 168 -5.21 -7.95 5.69
N THR A 169 -5.71 -7.19 4.71
CA THR A 169 -7.06 -7.39 4.16
C THR A 169 -6.96 -7.83 2.72
N ALA A 170 -7.35 -9.08 2.45
CA ALA A 170 -7.60 -9.54 1.09
C ALA A 170 -9.04 -9.16 0.71
N LEU A 171 -9.21 -8.33 -0.32
CA LEU A 171 -10.51 -7.97 -0.88
C LEU A 171 -10.69 -8.64 -2.23
N THR A 172 -11.85 -9.26 -2.41
CA THR A 172 -12.31 -9.73 -3.72
C THR A 172 -13.55 -8.91 -4.07
N LEU A 173 -13.46 -8.09 -5.12
CA LEU A 173 -14.51 -7.17 -5.57
C LEU A 173 -15.11 -7.60 -6.90
#